data_AF-A0A3P9BSW6-F1
#
_entry.id   AF-A0A3P9BSW6-F1
#
_cell.length_a   1.000
_cell.length_b   1.000
_cell.length_c   1.000
_cell.angle_alpha   90.00
_cell.angle_beta   90.00
_cell.angle_gamma   90.00
#
_symmetry.space_group_name_H-M   'P 1'
#
loop_
_entity.id
_entity.type
_entity.pdbx_description
1 polymer ?
#
loop_
_entity_poly.entity_id
_entity_poly.type
_entity_poly.pdbx_seq_one_letter_code
_entity_poly.pdbx_strand_id
1 'polypeptide(L)'
;LESVDFKGNAEEARVHINSWVEKQTQDKIKDLLSQDAVGSLTKLVLVNAIYFKGSWNTQFKEEKTADVQFRLNKVTVQKVINKNNVSGQILEMPYKGNDLSMLIFLDTVSTQLEKELTYQNFVDWTRPDMMSPNEVDVKLPRFKMEEKYDLEKILTNMGMENAFDIYKRDFSGMSPANDLIVSKVVHKAFVDVNEEGTEAAAATGVDMEVRSITIPAEFVADHPFIFFIRHKPTKSILFVGRYCSPE
;
A
#
# COMPACT_ATOMS: atom_id res chain seq x y z
N LEU A 1 -5.14 22.10 -11.81
CA LEU A 1 -6.61 22.20 -11.90
C LEU A 1 -6.97 22.07 -13.37
N GLU A 2 -7.93 21.23 -13.71
CA GLU A 2 -8.45 21.08 -15.07
C GLU A 2 -9.93 21.47 -15.07
N SER A 3 -10.39 22.10 -16.15
CA SER A 3 -11.77 22.58 -16.28
C SER A 3 -12.53 21.67 -17.23
N VAL A 4 -13.71 21.21 -16.80
CA VAL A 4 -14.60 20.32 -17.55
C VAL A 4 -16.06 20.79 -17.39
N ASP A 5 -16.89 20.62 -18.41
CA ASP A 5 -18.29 21.03 -18.34
C ASP A 5 -19.19 19.96 -17.71
N PHE A 6 -19.20 19.90 -16.38
CA PHE A 6 -20.18 19.09 -15.67
C PHE A 6 -21.63 19.55 -15.90
N LYS A 7 -21.87 20.85 -16.16
CA LYS A 7 -23.23 21.41 -16.21
C LYS A 7 -23.96 21.02 -17.50
N GLY A 8 -23.28 21.12 -18.63
CA GLY A 8 -23.80 20.77 -19.95
C GLY A 8 -23.49 19.34 -20.39
N ASN A 9 -22.33 18.78 -20.03
CA ASN A 9 -21.90 17.46 -20.50
C ASN A 9 -21.19 16.59 -19.44
N ALA A 10 -21.86 16.35 -18.31
CA ALA A 10 -21.33 15.56 -17.20
C ALA A 10 -20.77 14.18 -17.59
N GLU A 11 -21.38 13.49 -18.56
CA GLU A 11 -20.94 12.17 -19.00
C GLU A 11 -19.65 12.22 -19.82
N GLU A 12 -19.48 13.20 -20.70
CA GLU A 12 -18.20 13.44 -21.39
C GLU A 12 -17.10 13.78 -20.38
N ALA A 13 -17.39 14.64 -19.40
CA ALA A 13 -16.47 14.94 -18.31
C ALA A 13 -16.09 13.68 -17.49
N ARG A 14 -17.05 12.78 -17.21
CA ARG A 14 -16.80 11.50 -16.53
C ARG A 14 -15.88 10.60 -17.32
N VAL A 15 -16.16 10.42 -18.62
CA VAL A 15 -15.36 9.58 -19.53
C VAL A 15 -13.94 10.15 -19.64
N HIS A 16 -13.80 11.47 -19.83
CA HIS A 16 -12.49 12.14 -19.88
C HIS A 16 -11.65 11.89 -18.62
N ILE A 17 -12.26 12.04 -17.42
CA ILE A 17 -11.57 11.77 -16.15
C ILE A 17 -11.15 10.30 -16.06
N ASN A 18 -12.02 9.35 -16.42
CA ASN A 18 -11.69 7.92 -16.40
C ASN A 18 -10.55 7.58 -17.37
N SER A 19 -10.59 8.06 -18.62
CA SER A 19 -9.53 7.83 -19.60
C SER A 19 -8.21 8.49 -19.22
N TRP A 20 -8.24 9.65 -18.56
CA TRP A 20 -7.03 10.26 -18.00
C TRP A 20 -6.43 9.37 -16.89
N VAL A 21 -7.25 8.89 -15.94
CA VAL A 21 -6.81 8.01 -14.86
C VAL A 21 -6.25 6.69 -15.40
N GLU A 22 -6.94 6.06 -16.35
CA GLU A 22 -6.52 4.82 -16.99
C GLU A 22 -5.13 4.98 -17.61
N LYS A 23 -4.92 6.07 -18.38
CA LYS A 23 -3.63 6.41 -18.98
C LYS A 23 -2.53 6.69 -17.95
N GLN A 24 -2.82 7.43 -16.88
CA GLN A 24 -1.82 7.70 -15.83
C GLN A 24 -1.44 6.44 -15.03
N THR A 25 -2.32 5.43 -15.00
CA THR A 25 -2.14 4.20 -14.23
C THR A 25 -1.76 2.99 -15.08
N GLN A 26 -1.30 3.20 -16.33
CA GLN A 26 -0.90 2.13 -17.25
C GLN A 26 -1.99 1.06 -17.43
N ASP A 27 -3.22 1.53 -17.63
CA ASP A 27 -4.43 0.74 -17.81
C ASP A 27 -4.81 -0.16 -16.61
N LYS A 28 -4.18 0.04 -15.44
CA LYS A 28 -4.46 -0.73 -14.21
C LYS A 28 -5.71 -0.25 -13.49
N ILE A 29 -5.97 1.05 -13.46
CA ILE A 29 -7.16 1.61 -12.82
C ILE A 29 -8.12 2.10 -13.89
N LYS A 30 -9.11 1.26 -14.20
CA LYS A 30 -10.25 1.60 -15.06
C LYS A 30 -11.45 2.03 -14.21
N ASP A 31 -12.38 2.74 -14.85
CA ASP A 31 -13.69 3.15 -14.31
C ASP A 31 -13.67 3.70 -12.88
N LEU A 32 -12.79 4.67 -12.64
CA LEU A 32 -12.68 5.35 -11.34
C LEU A 32 -14.01 5.99 -10.94
N LEU A 33 -14.68 6.67 -11.87
CA LEU A 33 -16.01 7.25 -11.72
C LEU A 33 -17.05 6.33 -12.39
N SER A 34 -17.95 5.77 -11.57
CA SER A 34 -19.15 5.05 -12.03
C SER A 34 -20.10 6.00 -12.74
N GLN A 35 -21.02 5.47 -13.55
CA GLN A 35 -21.89 6.28 -14.43
C GLN A 35 -22.61 7.42 -13.69
N ASP A 36 -23.21 7.15 -12.53
CA ASP A 36 -23.91 8.15 -11.71
C ASP A 36 -22.99 8.94 -10.74
N ALA A 37 -21.67 8.91 -10.92
CA ALA A 37 -20.74 9.54 -9.98
C ALA A 37 -20.66 11.07 -10.09
N VAL A 38 -21.10 11.65 -11.20
CA VAL A 38 -21.09 13.09 -11.49
C VAL A 38 -22.37 13.49 -12.24
N GLY A 39 -22.75 14.76 -12.17
CA GLY A 39 -23.94 15.28 -12.84
C GLY A 39 -23.92 16.80 -12.98
N SER A 40 -25.02 17.39 -13.47
CA SER A 40 -25.10 18.83 -13.77
C SER A 40 -24.95 19.78 -12.57
N LEU A 41 -25.02 19.24 -11.34
CA LEU A 41 -24.78 19.96 -10.09
C LEU A 41 -23.34 19.84 -9.58
N THR A 42 -22.52 18.94 -10.14
CA THR A 42 -21.11 18.74 -9.76
C THR A 42 -20.30 20.00 -10.04
N LYS A 43 -19.51 20.45 -9.06
CA LYS A 43 -18.67 21.66 -9.13
C LYS A 43 -17.17 21.36 -9.09
N LEU A 44 -16.77 20.41 -8.25
CA LEU A 44 -15.37 20.02 -8.09
C LEU A 44 -15.29 18.55 -7.70
N VAL A 45 -14.47 17.79 -8.43
CA VAL A 45 -14.17 16.39 -8.13
C VAL A 45 -12.67 16.27 -7.87
N LEU A 46 -12.30 15.65 -6.76
CA LEU A 46 -10.91 15.27 -6.51
C LEU A 46 -10.77 13.78 -6.83
N VAL A 47 -9.86 13.47 -7.75
CA VAL A 47 -9.48 12.09 -8.08
C VAL A 47 -8.05 11.83 -7.65
N ASN A 48 -7.83 10.72 -6.95
CA ASN A 48 -6.50 10.21 -6.66
C ASN A 48 -6.47 8.71 -6.96
N ALA A 49 -5.79 8.36 -8.05
CA ALA A 49 -5.57 6.97 -8.43
C ALA A 49 -4.07 6.67 -8.35
N ILE A 50 -3.70 5.58 -7.69
CA ILE A 50 -2.31 5.21 -7.49
C ILE A 50 -2.09 3.71 -7.68
N TYR A 51 -1.07 3.35 -8.44
CA TYR A 51 -0.66 1.98 -8.70
C TYR A 51 0.76 1.75 -8.16
N PHE A 52 0.97 0.61 -7.51
CA PHE A 52 2.30 0.15 -7.12
C PHE A 52 2.59 -1.26 -7.65
N LYS A 53 3.70 -1.37 -8.37
CA LYS A 53 4.42 -2.60 -8.63
C LYS A 53 5.92 -2.32 -8.48
N GLY A 54 6.55 -2.94 -7.51
CA GLY A 54 7.97 -2.78 -7.20
C GLY A 54 8.72 -4.09 -7.39
N SER A 55 9.91 -4.03 -8.00
CA SER A 55 10.83 -5.16 -8.07
C SER A 55 11.52 -5.38 -6.74
N TRP A 56 11.52 -6.60 -6.20
CA TRP A 56 12.25 -6.92 -4.97
C TRP A 56 13.75 -6.72 -5.12
N ASN A 57 14.45 -6.37 -4.02
CA ASN A 57 15.92 -6.38 -4.02
C ASN A 57 16.47 -7.82 -4.03
N THR A 58 15.74 -8.73 -3.40
CA THR A 58 16.02 -10.18 -3.40
C THR A 58 14.72 -10.88 -3.78
N GLN A 59 14.67 -11.41 -4.99
CA GLN A 59 13.45 -12.00 -5.57
C GLN A 59 13.02 -13.31 -4.92
N PHE A 60 11.73 -13.59 -5.06
CA PHE A 60 11.20 -14.94 -4.99
C PHE A 60 11.51 -15.69 -6.30
N LYS A 61 11.82 -16.98 -6.18
CA LYS A 61 11.99 -17.89 -7.31
C LYS A 61 10.63 -18.39 -7.78
N GLU A 62 10.26 -18.12 -9.03
CA GLU A 62 8.98 -18.56 -9.61
C GLU A 62 8.87 -20.09 -9.64
N GLU A 63 9.98 -20.82 -9.84
CA GLU A 63 10.02 -22.28 -9.77
C GLU A 63 9.80 -22.84 -8.34
N LYS A 64 9.69 -21.97 -7.34
CA LYS A 64 9.32 -22.29 -5.96
C LYS A 64 7.94 -21.74 -5.55
N THR A 65 7.26 -21.01 -6.43
CA THR A 65 5.84 -20.70 -6.25
C THR A 65 5.05 -22.00 -6.46
N ALA A 66 4.19 -22.33 -5.50
CA ALA A 66 3.37 -23.53 -5.54
C ALA A 66 1.99 -23.25 -4.95
N ASP A 67 0.97 -23.96 -5.45
CA ASP A 67 -0.35 -24.00 -4.84
C ASP A 67 -0.26 -24.85 -3.55
N VAL A 68 -0.13 -24.16 -2.43
CA VAL A 68 -0.09 -24.74 -1.09
C VAL A 68 -1.07 -24.00 -0.19
N GLN A 69 -1.42 -24.62 0.94
CA GLN A 69 -1.56 -23.85 2.17
C GLN A 69 -0.17 -23.29 2.59
N PHE A 70 0.26 -22.30 1.81
CA PHE A 70 1.19 -21.23 2.11
C PHE A 70 2.67 -21.56 2.46
N ARG A 71 3.57 -21.76 1.45
CA ARG A 71 5.04 -22.07 1.54
C ARG A 71 5.76 -21.72 0.19
N LEU A 72 7.06 -21.38 0.06
CA LEU A 72 8.18 -20.98 0.97
C LEU A 72 9.36 -20.38 0.14
N ASN A 73 10.10 -19.35 0.60
CA ASN A 73 11.36 -18.89 0.00
C ASN A 73 12.33 -18.18 0.97
N LYS A 74 13.63 -18.51 0.93
CA LYS A 74 14.68 -17.88 1.76
C LYS A 74 15.07 -16.51 1.25
N VAL A 75 15.04 -15.51 2.13
CA VAL A 75 15.41 -14.12 1.85
C VAL A 75 16.25 -13.58 3.04
N THR A 76 17.23 -12.72 2.76
CA THR A 76 17.90 -11.94 3.83
C THR A 76 17.00 -10.77 4.21
N VAL A 77 16.51 -10.74 5.45
CA VAL A 77 15.48 -9.77 5.86
C VAL A 77 15.75 -9.21 7.25
N GLN A 78 15.33 -7.98 7.51
CA GLN A 78 15.33 -7.46 8.88
C GLN A 78 14.11 -8.01 9.62
N LYS A 79 14.37 -8.72 10.72
CA LYS A 79 13.36 -9.30 11.61
C LYS A 79 13.45 -8.61 12.97
N VAL A 80 12.30 -8.17 13.47
CA VAL A 80 12.14 -7.81 14.88
C VAL A 80 11.95 -9.09 15.68
N ILE A 81 12.79 -9.31 16.69
CA ILE A 81 12.54 -10.32 17.73
C ILE A 81 12.03 -9.58 18.96
N ASN A 82 10.88 -10.04 19.42
CA ASN A 82 10.01 -9.34 20.35
C ASN A 82 10.69 -8.91 21.66
N LYS A 83 10.76 -7.60 21.89
CA LYS A 83 10.94 -6.99 23.22
C LYS A 83 9.88 -5.91 23.39
N ASN A 84 8.93 -6.19 24.28
CA ASN A 84 7.84 -5.34 24.78
C ASN A 84 6.48 -5.51 24.05
N ASN A 85 5.62 -6.32 24.68
CA ASN A 85 4.15 -6.26 24.69
C ASN A 85 3.30 -6.50 23.44
N VAL A 86 3.84 -6.69 22.22
CA VAL A 86 2.99 -7.06 21.06
C VAL A 86 3.26 -8.49 20.59
N SER A 87 2.22 -9.32 20.48
CA SER A 87 2.28 -10.73 20.11
C SER A 87 2.43 -11.00 18.60
N GLY A 88 3.35 -10.29 17.95
CA GLY A 88 3.53 -10.34 16.49
C GLY A 88 4.98 -10.47 16.00
N GLN A 89 5.10 -10.73 14.70
CA GLN A 89 6.35 -10.71 13.93
C GLN A 89 6.33 -9.54 12.94
N ILE A 90 7.47 -8.87 12.79
CA ILE A 90 7.63 -7.79 11.80
C ILE A 90 8.80 -8.13 10.88
N LEU A 91 8.56 -7.94 9.57
CA LEU A 91 9.47 -8.24 8.48
C LEU A 91 9.66 -6.98 7.60
N GLU A 92 10.90 -6.55 7.34
CA GLU A 92 11.19 -5.47 6.37
C GLU A 92 11.91 -6.00 5.11
N MET A 93 11.17 -6.11 4.00
CA MET A 93 11.70 -6.54 2.70
C MET A 93 12.01 -5.33 1.79
N PRO A 94 13.28 -5.07 1.43
CA PRO A 94 13.63 -3.97 0.53
C PRO A 94 13.27 -4.27 -0.93
N TYR A 95 12.81 -3.24 -1.64
CA TYR A 95 12.72 -3.21 -3.10
C TYR A 95 14.07 -2.80 -3.72
N LYS A 96 14.22 -3.04 -5.03
CA LYS A 96 15.40 -2.70 -5.84
C LYS A 96 15.75 -1.21 -5.68
N GLY A 97 17.02 -0.95 -5.41
CA GLY A 97 17.52 0.40 -5.07
C GLY A 97 17.52 0.71 -3.57
N ASN A 98 16.86 -0.09 -2.73
CA ASN A 98 16.88 -0.02 -1.26
C ASN A 98 16.33 1.30 -0.63
N ASP A 99 15.78 2.21 -1.44
CA ASP A 99 15.05 3.41 -0.98
C ASP A 99 13.61 3.08 -0.54
N LEU A 100 13.02 2.01 -1.09
CA LEU A 100 11.68 1.53 -0.75
C LEU A 100 11.77 0.17 -0.03
N SER A 101 10.88 -0.06 0.93
CA SER A 101 10.67 -1.38 1.53
C SER A 101 9.19 -1.66 1.79
N MET A 102 8.83 -2.95 1.74
CA MET A 102 7.59 -3.45 2.32
C MET A 102 7.85 -3.88 3.76
N LEU A 103 7.10 -3.30 4.69
CA LEU A 103 7.01 -3.76 6.07
C LEU A 103 5.76 -4.62 6.21
N ILE A 104 5.88 -5.79 6.83
CA ILE A 104 4.77 -6.71 7.07
C ILE A 104 4.66 -6.98 8.56
N PHE A 105 3.48 -6.69 9.12
CA PHE A 105 3.11 -6.90 10.50
C PHE A 105 2.15 -8.08 10.57
N LEU A 106 2.61 -9.16 11.17
CA LEU A 106 1.91 -10.42 11.31
C LEU A 106 1.61 -10.63 12.81
N ASP A 107 0.34 -10.63 13.18
CA ASP A 107 -0.09 -10.76 14.58
C ASP A 107 -0.82 -12.09 14.79
N THR A 108 -0.48 -12.77 15.88
CA THR A 108 -1.13 -14.01 16.31
C THR A 108 -2.62 -13.84 16.62
N VAL A 109 -3.09 -12.61 16.90
CA VAL A 109 -4.52 -12.30 17.16
C VAL A 109 -4.97 -11.02 16.42
N SER A 110 -4.86 -11.05 15.09
CA SER A 110 -5.15 -10.00 14.06
C SER A 110 -6.04 -8.78 14.36
N THR A 111 -6.99 -8.84 15.30
CA THR A 111 -7.86 -7.71 15.70
C THR A 111 -7.28 -6.82 16.82
N GLN A 112 -6.19 -7.22 17.46
CA GLN A 112 -5.51 -6.43 18.48
C GLN A 112 -4.51 -5.46 17.86
N LEU A 113 -3.67 -5.93 16.91
CA LEU A 113 -2.69 -5.11 16.21
C LEU A 113 -3.24 -3.78 15.67
N GLU A 114 -4.40 -3.76 15.00
CA GLU A 114 -4.99 -2.51 14.45
C GLU A 114 -5.27 -1.44 15.51
N LYS A 115 -5.62 -1.84 16.73
CA LYS A 115 -5.92 -0.91 17.84
C LYS A 115 -4.65 -0.39 18.50
N GLU A 116 -3.59 -1.19 18.48
CA GLU A 116 -2.28 -0.84 19.03
C GLU A 116 -1.39 -0.12 18.01
N LEU A 117 -1.74 -0.15 16.72
CA LEU A 117 -1.03 0.49 15.62
C LEU A 117 -1.20 2.03 15.64
N THR A 118 -0.60 2.67 16.64
CA THR A 118 -0.38 4.12 16.67
C THR A 118 0.87 4.49 15.89
N TYR A 119 0.99 5.75 15.45
CA TYR A 119 2.21 6.23 14.79
C TYR A 119 3.46 6.07 15.69
N GLN A 120 3.33 6.32 17.00
CA GLN A 120 4.42 6.13 17.96
C GLN A 120 4.89 4.68 17.99
N ASN A 121 3.95 3.75 18.15
CA ASN A 121 4.23 2.32 18.15
C ASN A 121 4.84 1.85 16.81
N PHE A 122 4.28 2.28 15.67
CA PHE A 122 4.86 2.01 14.35
C PHE A 122 6.31 2.52 14.23
N VAL A 123 6.60 3.72 14.71
CA VAL A 123 7.96 4.26 14.70
C VAL A 123 8.86 3.41 15.58
N ASP A 124 8.46 3.11 16.82
CA ASP A 124 9.27 2.35 17.78
C ASP A 124 9.53 0.91 17.33
N TRP A 125 8.54 0.23 16.76
CA TRP A 125 8.67 -1.12 16.22
C TRP A 125 9.53 -1.18 14.94
N THR A 126 9.64 -0.08 14.18
CA THR A 126 10.41 0.00 12.93
C THR A 126 11.75 0.73 13.08
N ARG A 127 12.28 0.82 14.31
CA ARG A 127 13.59 1.42 14.56
C ARG A 127 14.73 0.46 14.17
N PRO A 128 15.87 0.97 13.68
CA PRO A 128 17.04 0.14 13.34
C PRO A 128 17.59 -0.69 14.51
N ASP A 129 17.43 -0.24 15.76
CA ASP A 129 17.87 -0.98 16.96
C ASP A 129 16.92 -2.13 17.36
N MET A 130 15.69 -2.15 16.82
CA MET A 130 14.73 -3.26 16.96
C MET A 130 14.77 -4.21 15.75
N MET A 131 15.27 -3.75 14.62
CA MET A 131 15.35 -4.47 13.34
C MET A 131 16.73 -5.12 13.14
N SER A 132 16.80 -6.44 13.35
CA SER A 132 18.05 -7.20 13.14
C SER A 132 18.08 -7.88 11.77
N PRO A 133 19.11 -7.67 10.92
CA PRO A 133 19.25 -8.38 9.65
C PRO A 133 19.60 -9.85 9.92
N ASN A 134 18.74 -10.76 9.47
CA ASN A 134 18.92 -12.21 9.62
C ASN A 134 18.58 -12.91 8.29
N GLU A 135 19.05 -14.13 8.10
CA GLU A 135 18.47 -15.02 7.08
C GLU A 135 17.14 -15.58 7.60
N VAL A 136 16.08 -15.35 6.82
CA VAL A 136 14.71 -15.72 7.16
C VAL A 136 14.09 -16.51 6.01
N ASP A 137 13.43 -17.62 6.31
CA ASP A 137 12.63 -18.36 5.33
C ASP A 137 11.22 -17.74 5.30
N VAL A 138 10.91 -17.00 4.25
CA VAL A 138 9.73 -16.14 4.11
C VAL A 138 8.66 -16.85 3.27
N LYS A 139 7.45 -16.92 3.82
CA LYS A 139 6.22 -17.25 3.08
C LYS A 139 5.41 -15.96 2.97
N LEU A 140 5.07 -15.57 1.75
CA LEU A 140 4.28 -14.40 1.42
C LEU A 140 3.33 -14.81 0.26
N PRO A 141 2.07 -14.33 0.21
CA PRO A 141 1.22 -14.67 -0.92
C PRO A 141 1.68 -13.86 -2.12
N ARG A 142 1.52 -14.42 -3.32
CA ARG A 142 1.30 -13.56 -4.49
C ARG A 142 -0.11 -13.00 -4.35
N PHE A 143 -0.26 -11.68 -4.34
CA PHE A 143 -1.58 -11.06 -4.24
C PHE A 143 -1.70 -9.79 -5.08
N LYS A 144 -2.93 -9.51 -5.50
CA LYS A 144 -3.32 -8.25 -6.12
C LYS A 144 -4.45 -7.68 -5.29
N MET A 145 -4.34 -6.42 -4.92
CA MET A 145 -5.37 -5.70 -4.17
C MET A 145 -5.73 -4.44 -4.92
N GLU A 146 -7.02 -4.25 -5.15
CA GLU A 146 -7.60 -3.07 -5.78
C GLU A 146 -8.75 -2.58 -4.90
N GLU A 147 -8.57 -1.42 -4.28
CA GLU A 147 -9.55 -0.85 -3.36
C GLU A 147 -9.95 0.56 -3.77
N LYS A 148 -11.25 0.87 -3.65
CA LYS A 148 -11.84 2.14 -4.07
C LYS A 148 -12.66 2.74 -2.93
N TYR A 149 -12.26 3.92 -2.49
CA TYR A 149 -12.88 4.66 -1.41
C TYR A 149 -13.52 5.95 -1.91
N ASP A 150 -14.76 6.18 -1.48
CA ASP A 150 -15.34 7.51 -1.48
C ASP A 150 -14.95 8.19 -0.15
N LEU A 151 -14.09 9.20 -0.23
CA LEU A 151 -13.46 9.81 0.94
C LEU A 151 -14.32 10.90 1.59
N GLU A 152 -15.44 11.32 0.99
CA GLU A 152 -16.28 12.42 1.51
C GLU A 152 -16.67 12.21 2.99
N LYS A 153 -17.26 11.04 3.29
CA LYS A 153 -17.68 10.69 4.66
C LYS A 153 -16.50 10.53 5.62
N ILE A 154 -15.39 9.97 5.12
CA ILE A 154 -14.19 9.72 5.93
C ILE A 154 -13.54 11.05 6.33
N LEU A 155 -13.30 11.94 5.36
CA LEU A 155 -12.71 13.26 5.57
C LEU A 155 -13.62 14.15 6.43
N THR A 156 -14.94 14.10 6.23
CA THR A 156 -15.92 14.79 7.08
C THR A 156 -15.82 14.32 8.54
N ASN A 157 -15.79 12.99 8.78
CA ASN A 157 -15.62 12.43 10.12
C ASN A 157 -14.24 12.75 10.74
N MET A 158 -13.22 13.02 9.93
CA MET A 158 -11.91 13.51 10.37
C MET A 158 -11.85 15.03 10.60
N GLY A 159 -12.97 15.74 10.47
CA GLY A 159 -13.11 17.18 10.73
C GLY A 159 -13.07 18.09 9.51
N MET A 160 -13.01 17.57 8.28
CA MET A 160 -12.99 18.35 7.04
C MET A 160 -14.41 18.75 6.56
N GLU A 161 -15.36 18.98 7.48
CA GLU A 161 -16.76 19.27 7.13
C GLU A 161 -16.91 20.49 6.19
N ASN A 162 -16.13 21.55 6.42
CA ASN A 162 -16.25 22.81 5.68
C ASN A 162 -15.99 22.67 4.17
N ALA A 163 -15.26 21.64 3.71
CA ALA A 163 -14.99 21.46 2.28
C ALA A 163 -16.23 21.02 1.48
N PHE A 164 -17.18 20.38 2.17
CA PHE A 164 -18.39 19.76 1.62
C PHE A 164 -19.67 20.52 2.00
N ASP A 165 -19.59 21.47 2.95
CA ASP A 165 -20.71 22.31 3.39
C ASP A 165 -20.82 23.58 2.52
N ILE A 166 -21.94 23.73 1.81
CA ILE A 166 -22.20 24.84 0.86
C ILE A 166 -22.12 26.24 1.47
N TYR A 167 -22.37 26.38 2.78
CA TYR A 167 -22.37 27.65 3.51
C TYR A 167 -21.04 27.95 4.21
N LYS A 168 -20.25 26.93 4.57
CA LYS A 168 -18.96 27.08 5.27
C LYS A 168 -17.74 27.05 4.35
N ARG A 169 -17.87 26.53 3.12
CA ARG A 169 -16.75 26.35 2.19
C ARG A 169 -16.15 27.67 1.69
N ASP A 170 -14.82 27.76 1.78
CA ASP A 170 -14.01 28.82 1.19
C ASP A 170 -12.97 28.22 0.24
N PHE A 171 -13.22 28.36 -1.06
CA PHE A 171 -12.28 28.02 -2.13
C PHE A 171 -11.91 29.27 -2.96
N SER A 172 -11.95 30.46 -2.34
CA SER A 172 -11.62 31.76 -2.97
C SER A 172 -10.22 31.79 -3.61
N GLY A 173 -9.26 31.06 -3.03
CA GLY A 173 -7.91 30.89 -3.59
C GLY A 173 -7.84 30.02 -4.87
N MET A 174 -8.90 29.28 -5.21
CA MET A 174 -9.02 28.50 -6.46
C MET A 174 -9.95 29.18 -7.47
N SER A 175 -11.05 29.76 -7.01
CA SER A 175 -11.98 30.55 -7.81
C SER A 175 -12.36 31.83 -7.04
N PRO A 176 -12.02 33.03 -7.54
CA PRO A 176 -12.40 34.30 -6.91
C PRO A 176 -13.91 34.50 -6.77
N ALA A 177 -14.72 33.81 -7.59
CA ALA A 177 -16.18 33.81 -7.47
C ALA A 177 -16.70 33.00 -6.27
N ASN A 178 -15.82 32.24 -5.60
CA ASN A 178 -16.11 31.22 -4.60
C ASN A 178 -17.37 30.42 -4.97
N ASP A 179 -17.34 29.73 -6.12
CA ASP A 179 -18.44 28.92 -6.67
C ASP A 179 -18.14 27.40 -6.69
N LEU A 180 -16.92 27.02 -6.33
CA LEU A 180 -16.46 25.63 -6.19
C LEU A 180 -16.83 25.03 -4.83
N ILE A 181 -17.48 23.87 -4.82
CA ILE A 181 -17.67 23.03 -3.63
C ILE A 181 -17.18 21.62 -3.95
N VAL A 182 -16.47 20.98 -3.01
CA VAL A 182 -16.04 19.59 -3.21
C VAL A 182 -17.30 18.73 -3.28
N SER A 183 -17.59 18.25 -4.48
CA SER A 183 -18.79 17.47 -4.80
C SER A 183 -18.53 15.97 -4.72
N LYS A 184 -17.25 15.56 -4.81
CA LYS A 184 -16.82 14.17 -4.64
C LYS A 184 -15.30 14.08 -4.43
N VAL A 185 -14.86 13.11 -3.64
CA VAL A 185 -13.44 12.75 -3.49
C VAL A 185 -13.30 11.24 -3.65
N VAL A 186 -12.68 10.79 -4.74
CA VAL A 186 -12.50 9.36 -5.01
C VAL A 186 -11.01 9.01 -4.94
N HIS A 187 -10.68 8.08 -4.04
CA HIS A 187 -9.36 7.47 -3.98
C HIS A 187 -9.46 6.02 -4.45
N LYS A 188 -8.52 5.58 -5.30
CA LYS A 188 -8.42 4.18 -5.73
C LYS A 188 -6.94 3.76 -5.75
N ALA A 189 -6.64 2.68 -5.05
CA ALA A 189 -5.28 2.17 -4.91
C ALA A 189 -5.20 0.75 -5.46
N PHE A 190 -4.14 0.46 -6.21
CA PHE A 190 -3.82 -0.89 -6.69
C PHE A 190 -2.41 -1.28 -6.26
N VAL A 191 -2.25 -2.47 -5.69
CA VAL A 191 -0.95 -3.05 -5.34
C VAL A 191 -0.81 -4.44 -5.98
N ASP A 192 0.27 -4.65 -6.73
CA ASP A 192 0.66 -5.95 -7.32
C ASP A 192 1.88 -6.52 -6.56
N VAL A 193 1.68 -7.60 -5.81
CA VAL A 193 2.76 -8.32 -5.11
C VAL A 193 2.97 -9.67 -5.78
N ASN A 194 4.13 -9.83 -6.40
CA ASN A 194 4.55 -11.01 -7.15
C ASN A 194 6.07 -11.21 -7.02
N GLU A 195 6.60 -12.14 -7.81
CA GLU A 195 7.97 -12.67 -7.72
C GLU A 195 9.03 -11.75 -8.37
N GLU A 196 8.65 -10.73 -9.15
CA GLU A 196 9.56 -10.04 -10.09
C GLU A 196 10.65 -9.16 -9.47
N GLY A 197 11.79 -9.07 -10.19
CA GLY A 197 12.92 -8.20 -9.84
C GLY A 197 14.33 -8.53 -10.38
N THR A 198 14.45 -9.23 -11.53
CA THR A 198 15.70 -9.62 -12.23
C THR A 198 16.79 -10.34 -11.39
N GLU A 199 17.03 -11.62 -11.73
CA GLU A 199 18.01 -12.57 -11.15
C GLU A 199 18.92 -12.01 -10.04
N ALA A 200 18.60 -12.33 -8.79
CA ALA A 200 19.58 -12.32 -7.73
C ALA A 200 20.65 -13.38 -8.06
N ALA A 201 21.84 -12.91 -8.43
CA ALA A 201 22.97 -13.73 -8.84
C ALA A 201 23.24 -14.85 -7.83
N ALA A 202 23.25 -16.10 -8.32
CA ALA A 202 23.75 -17.22 -7.54
C ALA A 202 25.27 -17.05 -7.29
N ALA A 203 25.71 -17.48 -6.11
CA ALA A 203 27.11 -17.75 -5.75
C ALA A 203 28.10 -16.57 -5.81
N THR A 204 28.13 -15.76 -4.75
CA THR A 204 29.44 -15.41 -4.16
C THR A 204 29.87 -16.56 -3.25
N GLY A 205 30.61 -17.50 -3.81
CA GLY A 205 31.17 -18.61 -3.06
C GLY A 205 32.23 -18.14 -2.07
N VAL A 206 32.08 -18.53 -0.81
CA VAL A 206 33.21 -18.69 0.11
C VAL A 206 33.08 -20.09 0.69
N ASP A 207 34.03 -20.96 0.36
CA ASP A 207 34.27 -22.18 1.11
C ASP A 207 34.66 -21.79 2.54
N MET A 208 33.70 -21.89 3.46
CA MET A 208 33.99 -22.06 4.87
C MET A 208 33.22 -23.28 5.36
N GLU A 209 33.98 -24.31 5.75
CA GLU A 209 33.50 -25.45 6.50
C GLU A 209 32.95 -25.01 7.87
N VAL A 210 31.72 -24.52 7.92
CA VAL A 210 31.05 -24.22 9.19
C VAL A 210 30.25 -25.44 9.63
N ARG A 211 30.85 -26.23 10.52
CA ARG A 211 30.18 -27.32 11.24
C ARG A 211 29.14 -26.79 12.24
N SER A 212 28.02 -26.26 11.75
CA SER A 212 26.78 -26.14 12.51
C SER A 212 25.61 -25.85 11.57
N ILE A 213 24.53 -26.63 11.65
CA ILE A 213 23.29 -26.34 10.90
C ILE A 213 22.54 -25.23 11.64
N THR A 214 22.82 -23.98 11.31
CA THR A 214 21.97 -22.85 11.72
C THR A 214 20.68 -22.92 10.93
N ILE A 215 19.59 -23.34 11.57
CA ILE A 215 18.26 -23.32 10.95
C ILE A 215 17.82 -21.85 10.86
N PRO A 216 17.59 -21.29 9.66
CA PRO A 216 17.13 -19.91 9.53
C PRO A 216 15.73 -19.75 10.15
N ALA A 217 15.44 -18.57 10.67
CA ALA A 217 14.15 -18.31 11.30
C ALA A 217 13.04 -18.29 10.24
N GLU A 218 11.85 -18.79 10.55
CA GLU A 218 10.70 -18.73 9.61
C GLU A 218 9.89 -17.42 9.81
N PHE A 219 9.27 -16.96 8.72
CA PHE A 219 8.21 -15.94 8.72
C PHE A 219 7.09 -16.40 7.77
N VAL A 220 5.85 -16.43 8.26
CA VAL A 220 4.76 -17.21 7.66
C VAL A 220 3.49 -16.36 7.56
N ALA A 221 3.30 -15.64 6.47
CA ALA A 221 2.15 -14.75 6.30
C ALA A 221 0.81 -15.47 5.95
N ASP A 222 0.56 -16.65 6.53
CA ASP A 222 -0.56 -17.55 6.18
C ASP A 222 -1.93 -17.18 6.79
N HIS A 223 -1.99 -16.06 7.48
CA HIS A 223 -3.17 -15.49 8.14
C HIS A 223 -3.17 -13.96 7.99
N PRO A 224 -4.27 -13.24 8.33
CA PRO A 224 -4.39 -11.83 8.04
C PRO A 224 -3.24 -10.97 8.59
N PHE A 225 -2.67 -10.12 7.73
CA PHE A 225 -1.53 -9.26 8.05
C PHE A 225 -1.75 -7.83 7.56
N ILE A 226 -1.08 -6.88 8.21
CA ILE A 226 -1.01 -5.48 7.76
C ILE A 226 0.33 -5.28 7.05
N PHE A 227 0.32 -4.66 5.88
CA PHE A 227 1.53 -4.27 5.18
C PHE A 227 1.60 -2.77 4.96
N PHE A 228 2.82 -2.26 4.87
CA PHE A 228 3.13 -0.89 4.52
C PHE A 228 4.19 -0.86 3.43
N ILE A 229 4.09 0.08 2.51
CA ILE A 229 5.20 0.41 1.60
C ILE A 229 5.78 1.74 2.07
N ARG A 230 7.05 1.72 2.46
CA ARG A 230 7.74 2.86 3.09
C ARG A 230 8.86 3.37 2.20
N HIS A 231 9.00 4.68 2.09
CA HIS A 231 10.21 5.33 1.61
C HIS A 231 11.18 5.50 2.78
N LYS A 232 12.28 4.74 2.78
CA LYS A 232 13.25 4.65 3.87
C LYS A 232 13.97 5.98 4.16
N PRO A 233 14.44 6.77 3.17
CA PRO A 233 15.11 8.05 3.43
C PRO A 233 14.23 9.07 4.15
N THR A 234 12.98 9.26 3.73
CA THR A 234 12.05 10.23 4.37
C THR A 234 11.20 9.61 5.49
N LYS A 235 11.32 8.29 5.70
CA LYS A 235 10.48 7.45 6.58
C LYS A 235 8.98 7.46 6.25
N SER A 236 8.57 8.06 5.14
CA SER A 236 7.17 8.24 4.72
C SER A 236 6.50 6.91 4.40
N ILE A 237 5.26 6.75 4.86
CA ILE A 237 4.37 5.66 4.42
C ILE A 237 3.74 6.10 3.09
N LEU A 238 3.92 5.29 2.04
CA LEU A 238 3.35 5.50 0.71
C LEU A 238 2.04 4.71 0.54
N PHE A 239 2.00 3.49 1.09
CA PHE A 239 0.81 2.64 1.12
C PHE A 239 0.68 2.00 2.50
N VAL A 240 -0.56 1.76 2.90
CA VAL A 240 -0.95 0.85 3.98
C VAL A 240 -2.08 -0.02 3.46
N GLY A 241 -2.06 -1.30 3.82
CA GLY A 241 -3.12 -2.24 3.44
C GLY A 241 -3.21 -3.40 4.41
N ARG A 242 -4.37 -4.06 4.43
CA ARG A 242 -4.63 -5.24 5.25
C ARG A 242 -5.05 -6.39 4.33
N TYR A 243 -4.26 -7.45 4.31
CA TYR A 243 -4.57 -8.65 3.59
C TYR A 243 -5.34 -9.60 4.51
N CYS A 244 -6.56 -10.03 4.12
CA CYS A 244 -7.42 -10.87 4.95
C CYS A 244 -7.79 -12.22 4.35
N SER A 245 -7.70 -12.38 3.02
CA SER A 245 -7.93 -13.66 2.34
C SER A 245 -7.10 -13.71 1.06
N PRO A 246 -6.44 -14.84 0.77
CA PRO A 246 -6.22 -15.24 -0.61
C PRO A 246 -7.57 -15.63 -1.23
N GLU A 247 -7.84 -15.10 -2.42
CA GLU A 247 -8.68 -15.77 -3.43
C GLU A 247 -7.76 -16.59 -4.35
#